data_AF-A0A970KBN8-F1
#
_entry.id   AF-A0A970KBN8-F1
#
_cell.length_a   1.000
_cell.length_b   1.000
_cell.length_c   1.000
_cell.angle_alpha   90.00
_cell.angle_beta   90.00
_cell.angle_gamma   90.00
#
_symmetry.space_group_name_H-M   'P 1'
#
loop_
_entity.id
_entity.type
_entity.pdbx_description
1 polymer ?
#
loop_
_entity_poly.entity_id
_entity_poly.type
_entity_poly.pdbx_seq_one_letter_code
_entity_poly.pdbx_strand_id
1 'polypeptide(L)'
;PSRLVYLCLTFSIACILFSLSGSIPLSMFFMVFLGLAGMMTMATTNTLIQSISSLEMRGRVISLYTMASASMSPLGSLLMGTLSSRIGARFTLIVCGLLLLLWSLNGLRIVPKFLRGVLRMLVISDNTDVYRQRALVTGISTR
;
A
#
# COMPACT_ATOMS: atom_id res chain seq x y z
N PRO A 1 -7.76 6.18 -4.45
CA PRO A 1 -7.05 4.96 -4.90
C PRO A 1 -6.10 5.20 -6.08
N SER A 2 -6.47 5.99 -7.10
CA SER A 2 -5.56 6.43 -8.18
C SER A 2 -4.32 7.19 -7.66
N ARG A 3 -4.50 8.00 -6.60
CA ARG A 3 -3.42 8.71 -5.89
C ARG A 3 -2.27 7.81 -5.42
N LEU A 4 -2.55 6.57 -4.99
CA LEU A 4 -1.52 5.61 -4.57
C LEU A 4 -0.56 5.28 -5.71
N VAL A 5 -1.08 5.18 -6.93
CA VAL A 5 -0.24 4.78 -8.07
C VAL A 5 0.71 5.90 -8.46
N TYR A 6 0.26 7.16 -8.44
CA TYR A 6 1.13 8.31 -8.66
C TYR A 6 2.25 8.43 -7.62
N LEU A 7 1.96 8.12 -6.34
CA LEU A 7 2.97 8.10 -5.28
C LEU A 7 4.02 7.00 -5.51
N CYS A 8 3.57 5.79 -5.85
CA CYS A 8 4.48 4.68 -6.17
C CYS A 8 5.32 4.98 -7.42
N LEU A 9 4.75 5.60 -8.46
CA LEU A 9 5.50 6.02 -9.65
C LEU A 9 6.59 7.03 -9.29
N THR A 10 6.24 8.04 -8.51
CA THR A 10 7.19 9.08 -8.04
C THR A 10 8.31 8.46 -7.21
N PHE A 11 7.99 7.51 -6.32
CA PHE A 11 8.95 6.77 -5.53
C PHE A 11 9.93 5.95 -6.40
N SER A 12 9.41 5.20 -7.37
CA SER A 12 10.22 4.38 -8.29
C SER A 12 11.16 5.24 -9.13
N ILE A 13 10.66 6.35 -9.68
CA ILE A 13 11.45 7.28 -10.49
C ILE A 13 12.54 7.94 -9.64
N ALA A 14 12.21 8.42 -8.45
CA ALA A 14 13.18 8.99 -7.52
C ALA A 14 14.26 7.98 -7.11
N CYS A 15 13.90 6.70 -6.93
CA CYS A 15 14.84 5.63 -6.60
C CYS A 15 15.83 5.36 -7.74
N ILE A 16 15.35 5.31 -8.99
CA ILE A 16 16.20 5.13 -10.18
C ILE A 16 17.15 6.32 -10.36
N LEU A 17 16.62 7.54 -10.24
CA LEU A 17 17.43 8.77 -10.36
C LEU A 17 18.46 8.89 -9.24
N PHE A 18 18.11 8.50 -8.01
CA PHE A 18 19.05 8.43 -6.89
C PHE A 18 20.17 7.43 -7.16
N SER A 19 19.86 6.26 -7.73
CA SER A 19 20.88 5.25 -8.03
C SER A 19 21.85 5.68 -9.14
N LEU A 20 21.37 6.48 -10.09
CA LEU A 20 22.20 7.05 -11.17
C LEU A 20 23.01 8.28 -10.72
N SER A 21 22.66 8.90 -9.59
CA SER A 21 23.31 10.12 -9.11
C SER A 21 24.68 9.82 -8.51
N GLY A 22 25.73 10.35 -9.13
CA GLY A 22 27.09 10.36 -8.60
C GLY A 22 27.41 11.54 -7.66
N SER A 23 26.48 12.50 -7.49
CA SER A 23 26.70 13.75 -6.77
C SER A 23 25.92 13.78 -5.45
N ILE A 24 26.62 14.01 -4.33
CA ILE A 24 26.04 14.04 -2.97
C ILE A 24 24.83 14.99 -2.84
N PRO A 25 24.89 16.27 -3.27
CA PRO A 25 23.74 17.17 -3.14
C PRO A 25 22.52 16.73 -3.94
N LEU A 26 22.73 16.14 -5.12
CA LEU A 26 21.64 15.63 -5.96
C LEU A 26 20.98 14.39 -5.33
N SER A 27 21.79 13.52 -4.72
CA SER A 27 21.30 12.36 -3.99
C SER A 27 20.47 12.75 -2.75
N MET A 28 20.88 13.79 -2.01
CA MET A 28 20.09 14.32 -0.88
C MET A 28 18.73 14.85 -1.34
N PHE A 29 18.68 15.56 -2.47
CA PHE A 29 17.44 16.05 -3.05
C PHE A 29 16.46 14.91 -3.37
N PHE A 30 16.92 13.86 -4.06
CA PHE A 30 16.05 12.71 -4.39
C PHE A 30 15.62 11.92 -3.16
N MET A 31 16.44 11.86 -2.11
CA MET A 31 16.09 11.16 -0.87
C MET A 31 14.88 11.79 -0.16
N VAL A 32 14.71 13.11 -0.26
CA VAL A 32 13.53 13.81 0.25
C VAL A 32 12.26 13.33 -0.47
N PHE A 33 12.28 13.26 -1.81
CA PHE A 33 11.15 12.76 -2.59
C PHE A 33 10.86 11.28 -2.31
N LEU A 34 11.91 10.48 -2.16
CA LEU A 34 11.81 9.07 -1.80
C LEU A 34 11.09 8.91 -0.44
N GLY A 35 11.51 9.66 0.57
CA GLY A 35 10.89 9.65 1.90
C GLY A 35 9.43 10.12 1.89
N LEU A 36 9.14 11.24 1.23
CA LEU A 36 7.78 11.80 1.14
C LEU A 36 6.82 10.85 0.43
N ALA A 37 7.22 10.30 -0.73
CA ALA A 37 6.40 9.36 -1.49
C ALA A 37 6.17 8.05 -0.72
N GLY A 38 7.20 7.55 -0.02
CA GLY A 38 7.08 6.36 0.84
C GLY A 38 6.09 6.56 1.98
N MET A 39 6.22 7.65 2.73
CA MET A 39 5.34 7.97 3.85
C MET A 39 3.88 8.15 3.41
N MET A 40 3.65 8.88 2.32
CA MET A 40 2.29 9.06 1.78
C MET A 40 1.68 7.73 1.31
N THR A 41 2.48 6.84 0.73
CA THR A 41 2.02 5.51 0.30
C THR A 41 1.61 4.67 1.51
N MET A 42 2.42 4.68 2.58
CA MET A 42 2.12 3.95 3.82
C MET A 42 0.85 4.49 4.49
N ALA A 43 0.73 5.82 4.66
CA ALA A 43 -0.43 6.47 5.27
C ALA A 43 -1.72 6.20 4.49
N THR A 44 -1.65 6.30 3.15
CA THR A 44 -2.81 6.06 2.28
C THR A 44 -3.21 4.58 2.27
N THR A 45 -2.24 3.65 2.29
CA THR A 45 -2.52 2.21 2.35
C THR A 45 -3.19 1.83 3.66
N ASN A 46 -2.66 2.32 4.79
CA ASN A 46 -3.27 2.11 6.10
C ASN A 46 -4.69 2.68 6.15
N THR A 47 -4.91 3.89 5.63
CA THR A 47 -6.24 4.51 5.57
C THR A 47 -7.20 3.73 4.67
N LEU A 48 -6.74 3.24 3.52
CA LEU A 48 -7.55 2.46 2.59
C LEU A 48 -7.99 1.15 3.22
N ILE A 49 -7.07 0.41 3.86
CA ILE A 49 -7.36 -0.83 4.56
C ILE A 49 -8.36 -0.59 5.69
N GLN A 50 -8.16 0.48 6.47
CA GLN A 50 -9.09 0.84 7.54
C GLN A 50 -10.47 1.24 7.01
N SER A 51 -10.55 1.88 5.84
CA SER A 51 -11.80 2.33 5.24
C SER A 51 -12.62 1.21 4.61
N ILE A 52 -11.99 0.15 4.10
CA ILE A 52 -12.70 -1.00 3.50
C ILE A 52 -13.07 -2.08 4.52
N SER A 53 -12.51 -2.02 5.73
CA SER A 53 -12.74 -3.02 6.76
C SER A 53 -14.03 -2.71 7.54
N SER A 54 -14.94 -3.69 7.64
CA SER A 54 -16.14 -3.59 8.49
C SER A 54 -15.74 -3.59 9.98
N LEU A 55 -16.55 -2.92 10.82
CA LEU A 55 -16.23 -2.67 12.23
C LEU A 55 -15.92 -3.94 13.03
N GLU A 56 -16.61 -5.05 12.71
CA GLU A 56 -16.45 -6.35 13.38
C GLU A 56 -15.19 -7.12 12.98
N MET A 57 -14.70 -6.93 11.75
CA MET A 57 -13.52 -7.65 11.23
C MET A 57 -12.26 -6.80 11.16
N ARG A 58 -12.34 -5.50 11.46
CA ARG A 58 -11.23 -4.56 11.38
C ARG A 58 -9.98 -5.03 12.14
N GLY A 59 -10.17 -5.61 13.33
CA GLY A 59 -9.05 -6.16 14.12
C GLY A 59 -8.31 -7.31 13.43
N ARG A 60 -9.06 -8.25 12.83
CA ARG A 60 -8.50 -9.42 12.11
C ARG A 60 -7.82 -9.03 10.79
N VAL A 61 -8.44 -8.13 10.03
CA VAL A 61 -7.88 -7.66 8.75
C VAL A 61 -6.60 -6.87 8.98
N ILE A 62 -6.59 -5.98 9.96
CA ILE A 62 -5.39 -5.21 10.31
C ILE A 62 -4.29 -6.13 10.86
N SER A 63 -4.61 -7.12 11.71
CA SER A 63 -3.58 -8.05 12.24
C SER A 63 -2.93 -8.90 11.16
N LEU A 64 -3.70 -9.39 10.18
CA LEU A 64 -3.15 -10.12 9.04
C LEU A 64 -2.29 -9.22 8.16
N TYR A 65 -2.73 -7.99 7.92
CA TYR A 65 -1.97 -7.00 7.16
C TYR A 65 -0.63 -6.64 7.84
N THR A 66 -0.64 -6.41 9.16
CA THR A 66 0.58 -6.09 9.90
C THR A 66 1.53 -7.29 9.95
N MET A 67 1.02 -8.51 10.14
CA MET A 67 1.84 -9.73 10.06
C MET A 67 2.47 -9.92 8.68
N ALA A 68 1.70 -9.77 7.60
CA ALA A 68 2.23 -9.89 6.25
C ALA A 68 3.29 -8.83 5.95
N SER A 69 3.04 -7.58 6.35
CA SER A 69 3.98 -6.48 6.15
C SER A 69 5.27 -6.65 6.97
N ALA A 70 5.15 -7.08 8.23
CA ALA A 70 6.28 -7.32 9.11
C ALA A 70 7.16 -8.47 8.61
N SER A 71 6.58 -9.51 8.01
CA SER A 71 7.33 -10.62 7.40
C SER A 71 8.03 -10.24 6.10
N MET A 72 7.45 -9.31 5.32
CA MET A 72 8.01 -8.89 4.04
C MET A 72 9.27 -8.03 4.21
N SER A 73 9.37 -7.25 5.28
CA SER A 73 10.53 -6.39 5.59
C SER A 73 11.87 -7.14 5.70
N PRO A 74 12.00 -8.19 6.53
CA PRO A 74 13.24 -8.96 6.65
C PRO A 74 13.52 -9.78 5.38
N LEU A 75 12.49 -10.33 4.74
CA LEU A 75 12.65 -11.05 3.46
C LEU A 75 13.20 -10.13 2.36
N GLY A 76 12.65 -8.92 2.23
CA GLY A 76 13.14 -7.91 1.31
C GLY A 76 14.58 -7.50 1.61
N SER A 77 14.93 -7.35 2.88
CA SER A 77 16.28 -6.98 3.32
C SER A 77 17.31 -8.07 3.00
N LEU A 78 16.97 -9.35 3.18
CA LEU A 78 17.84 -10.49 2.86
C LEU A 78 18.10 -10.59 1.35
N LEU A 79 17.04 -10.44 0.54
CA LEU A 79 17.14 -10.43 -0.92
C LEU A 79 17.96 -9.23 -1.42
N MET A 80 17.71 -8.03 -0.89
CA MET A 80 18.47 -6.82 -1.26
C MET A 80 19.94 -6.93 -0.83
N GLY A 81 20.22 -7.45 0.37
CA GLY A 81 21.59 -7.61 0.87
C GLY A 81 22.41 -8.62 0.07
N THR A 82 21.81 -9.78 -0.24
CA THR A 82 22.45 -10.79 -1.10
C THR A 82 22.69 -10.31 -2.52
N LEU A 83 21.78 -9.50 -3.07
CA LEU A 83 21.97 -8.93 -4.40
C LEU A 83 23.04 -7.83 -4.36
N SER A 84 23.02 -6.96 -3.36
CA SER A 84 23.99 -5.87 -3.20
C SER A 84 25.42 -6.36 -3.01
N SER A 85 25.63 -7.52 -2.38
CA SER A 85 26.97 -8.10 -2.22
C SER A 85 27.52 -8.73 -3.51
N ARG A 86 26.66 -9.14 -4.44
CA ARG A 86 27.05 -9.77 -5.72
C ARG A 86 27.29 -8.76 -6.84
N ILE A 87 26.38 -7.80 -7.01
CA ILE A 87 26.38 -6.85 -8.15
C ILE A 87 26.64 -5.40 -7.74
N GLY A 88 26.79 -5.12 -6.44
CA GLY A 88 27.04 -3.79 -5.90
C GLY A 88 25.77 -2.96 -5.70
N ALA A 89 25.82 -2.03 -4.75
CA ALA A 89 24.67 -1.26 -4.29
C ALA A 89 23.95 -0.47 -5.40
N ARG A 90 24.70 0.12 -6.34
CA ARG A 90 24.12 0.91 -7.46
C ARG A 90 23.25 0.05 -8.37
N PHE A 91 23.74 -1.10 -8.83
CA PHE A 91 22.98 -1.99 -9.71
C PHE A 91 21.77 -2.59 -8.99
N THR A 92 21.91 -2.97 -7.72
CA THR A 92 20.78 -3.47 -6.92
C THR A 92 19.66 -2.45 -6.81
N LEU A 93 19.98 -1.17 -6.57
CA LEU A 93 18.99 -0.11 -6.50
C LEU A 93 18.31 0.16 -7.85
N ILE A 94 19.04 0.08 -8.98
CA ILE A 94 18.44 0.20 -10.33
C ILE A 94 17.44 -0.93 -10.57
N VAL A 95 17.82 -2.17 -10.29
CA VAL A 95 16.94 -3.34 -10.46
C VAL A 95 15.70 -3.20 -9.57
N CYS A 96 15.87 -2.77 -8.32
CA CYS A 96 14.76 -2.56 -7.40
C CYS A 96 13.81 -1.47 -7.90
N GLY A 97 14.37 -0.33 -8.33
CA GLY A 97 13.61 0.76 -8.93
C GLY A 97 12.83 0.34 -10.18
N LEU A 98 13.41 -0.47 -11.05
CA LEU A 98 12.74 -1.02 -12.24
C LEU A 98 11.60 -1.98 -11.86
N LEU A 99 11.83 -2.88 -10.91
CA LEU A 99 10.79 -3.80 -10.42
C LEU A 99 9.61 -3.03 -9.81
N LEU A 100 9.91 -2.00 -9.01
CA LEU A 100 8.90 -1.10 -8.43
C LEU A 100 8.15 -0.31 -9.51
N LEU A 101 8.83 0.15 -10.56
CA LEU A 101 8.23 0.85 -11.68
C LEU A 101 7.26 -0.08 -12.45
N LEU A 102 7.70 -1.31 -12.77
CA LEU A 102 6.86 -2.32 -13.42
C LEU A 102 5.64 -2.67 -12.56
N TRP A 103 5.83 -2.85 -11.26
CA TRP A 103 4.73 -3.10 -10.33
C TRP A 103 3.73 -1.94 -10.32
N SER A 104 4.23 -0.70 -10.23
CA SER A 104 3.41 0.50 -10.21
C SER A 104 2.61 0.70 -11.50
N LEU A 105 3.23 0.46 -12.66
CA LEU A 105 2.55 0.49 -13.96
C LEU A 105 1.43 -0.55 -14.07
N ASN A 106 1.66 -1.77 -13.56
CA ASN A 106 0.62 -2.80 -13.48
C ASN A 106 -0.50 -2.39 -12.50
N GLY A 107 -0.15 -1.69 -11.41
CA GLY A 107 -1.08 -1.11 -10.46
C GLY A 107 -2.11 -0.17 -11.11
N LEU A 108 -1.73 0.62 -12.12
CA LEU A 108 -2.67 1.48 -12.88
C LEU A 108 -3.83 0.68 -13.50
N ARG A 109 -3.59 -0.59 -13.87
CA ARG A 109 -4.61 -1.48 -14.47
C ARG A 109 -5.46 -2.20 -13.42
N ILE A 110 -4.87 -2.52 -12.27
CA ILE A 110 -5.49 -3.32 -11.20
C ILE A 110 -6.38 -2.45 -10.30
N VAL A 111 -5.93 -1.24 -9.95
CA VAL A 111 -6.65 -0.31 -9.06
C VAL A 111 -8.09 0.00 -9.50
N PRO A 112 -8.38 0.32 -10.79
CA PRO A 112 -9.76 0.57 -11.22
C PRO A 112 -10.65 -0.69 -11.28
N LYS A 113 -10.05 -1.89 -11.32
CA LYS A 113 -10.78 -3.17 -11.22
C LYS A 113 -11.08 -3.51 -9.77
N PHE A 114 -10.10 -3.35 -8.88
CA PHE A 114 -10.24 -3.55 -7.44
C PHE A 114 -11.30 -2.61 -6.86
N LEU A 115 -11.25 -1.32 -7.21
CA LEU A 115 -12.21 -0.34 -6.73
C LEU A 115 -13.64 -0.66 -7.18
N ARG A 116 -13.83 -1.12 -8.43
CA ARG A 116 -15.13 -1.59 -8.91
C ARG A 116 -15.62 -2.81 -8.14
N GLY A 117 -14.73 -3.74 -7.79
CA GLY A 117 -15.07 -4.89 -6.94
C GLY A 117 -15.55 -4.49 -5.54
N VAL A 118 -14.81 -3.59 -4.89
CA VAL A 118 -15.15 -3.10 -3.54
C VAL A 118 -16.42 -2.24 -3.56
N LEU A 119 -16.57 -1.34 -4.55
CA LEU A 119 -17.78 -0.52 -4.69
C LEU A 119 -19.01 -1.42 -4.95
N ARG A 120 -18.84 -2.48 -5.75
CA ARG A 120 -19.89 -3.47 -5.98
C ARG A 120 -20.23 -4.25 -4.71
N MET A 121 -19.24 -4.59 -3.86
CA MET A 121 -19.51 -5.19 -2.54
C MET A 121 -20.21 -4.22 -1.58
N LEU A 122 -19.85 -2.93 -1.57
CA LEU A 122 -20.51 -1.92 -0.73
C LEU A 122 -21.93 -1.57 -1.20
N VAL A 123 -22.18 -1.58 -2.52
CA VAL A 123 -23.52 -1.35 -3.09
C VAL A 123 -24.42 -2.58 -2.97
N ILE A 124 -23.86 -3.79 -2.95
CA ILE A 124 -24.62 -5.05 -2.79
C ILE A 124 -24.71 -5.47 -1.31
N SER A 125 -23.90 -4.91 -0.42
CA SER A 125 -24.08 -5.08 1.02
C SER A 125 -25.21 -4.18 1.49
N ASP A 126 -26.43 -4.66 1.22
CA ASP A 126 -27.64 -4.38 1.98
C ASP A 126 -27.44 -4.86 3.43
N ASN A 127 -26.44 -4.30 4.14
CA ASN A 127 -26.17 -4.60 5.55
C ASN A 127 -27.17 -3.88 6.49
N THR A 128 -28.26 -3.38 5.91
CA THR A 128 -29.40 -2.82 6.61
C THR A 128 -30.02 -3.87 7.55
N ASP A 129 -29.83 -5.17 7.29
CA ASP A 129 -30.35 -6.26 8.13
C ASP A 129 -29.67 -6.37 9.51
N VAL A 130 -28.35 -6.09 9.62
CA VAL A 130 -27.64 -6.16 10.91
C VAL A 130 -28.07 -5.01 11.84
N TYR A 131 -28.37 -3.82 11.28
CA TYR A 131 -28.95 -2.71 12.04
C TYR A 131 -30.44 -2.93 12.35
N ARG A 132 -31.18 -3.60 11.46
CA ARG A 132 -32.59 -3.95 11.66
C ARG A 132 -32.78 -4.93 12.82
N GLN A 133 -31.91 -5.93 12.96
CA GLN A 133 -31.97 -6.86 14.10
C GLN A 133 -31.75 -6.15 15.43
N ARG A 134 -30.81 -5.21 15.55
CA ARG A 134 -30.62 -4.46 16.80
C ARG A 134 -31.81 -3.54 17.10
N ALA A 135 -32.40 -2.90 16.09
CA ALA A 135 -33.60 -2.08 16.29
C ALA A 135 -34.82 -2.91 16.75
N LEU A 136 -34.98 -4.13 16.23
CA LEU A 136 -36.06 -5.04 16.63
C LEU A 136 -35.86 -5.64 18.03
N VAL A 137 -34.62 -5.93 18.43
CA VAL A 137 -34.31 -6.46 19.77
C VAL A 137 -34.41 -5.38 20.86
N THR A 138 -34.20 -4.10 20.52
CA THR A 138 -34.24 -3.00 21.50
C THR A 138 -35.55 -2.20 21.49
N GLY A 139 -36.46 -2.46 20.54
CA GLY A 139 -37.59 -1.59 20.22
C GLY A 139 -39.00 -2.18 20.36
N ILE A 140 -39.17 -3.40 20.89
CA ILE A 140 -40.51 -3.95 21.19
C ILE A 140 -40.58 -4.40 22.67
N SER A 141 -40.11 -3.53 23.56
CA SER A 141 -40.35 -3.61 25.01
C SER A 141 -40.81 -2.26 25.57
N THR A 142 -41.54 -1.46 24.79
CA THR A 142 -42.35 -0.38 25.37
C THR A 142 -43.67 -0.23 24.63
N ARG A 143 -44.71 -0.78 25.26
CA ARG A 143 -46.15 -0.51 25.14
C ARG A 143 -46.92 -1.23 24.04
#